data_AF-A0A6C0BA97-F1
#
_entry.id   AF-A0A6C0BA97-F1
#
_cell.length_a   1.000
_cell.length_b   1.000
_cell.length_c   1.000
_cell.angle_alpha   90.00
_cell.angle_beta   90.00
_cell.angle_gamma   90.00
#
_symmetry.space_group_name_H-M   'P 1'
#
loop_
_entity.id
_entity.type
_entity.pdbx_description
1 polymer ?
#
loop_
_entity_poly.entity_id
_entity_poly.type
_entity_poly.pdbx_seq_one_letter_code
_entity_poly.pdbx_strand_id
1 'polypeptide(L)'
;MSNSQIFKKKFSTEILFKLLDKVAEKSEKLYIFSTESYKRGVLQEDIPKFLEECKEFYHVSKQKYLERKLSFNSFTTVLRQICKYNKVTYTTQIKYDKSSYSIIYFIYF
;
A
#
# COMPACT_ATOMS: atom_id res chain seq x y z
N MET A 1 12.48 13.44 -16.50
CA MET A 1 11.32 13.29 -15.59
C MET A 1 11.81 13.50 -14.16
N SER A 2 11.35 14.52 -13.45
CA SER A 2 11.92 14.87 -12.13
C SER A 2 11.65 13.76 -11.11
N ASN A 3 12.72 13.18 -10.59
CA ASN A 3 12.71 12.14 -9.57
C ASN A 3 12.31 12.80 -8.25
N SER A 4 11.02 13.10 -8.09
CA SER A 4 10.50 13.71 -6.86
C SER A 4 10.68 12.72 -5.72
N GLN A 5 11.72 12.91 -4.90
CA GLN A 5 11.91 12.10 -3.69
C GLN A 5 10.67 12.23 -2.79
N ILE A 6 10.08 11.08 -2.49
CA ILE A 6 8.88 10.97 -1.63
C ILE A 6 9.32 10.80 -0.17
N PHE A 7 10.37 10.01 0.03
CA PHE A 7 10.89 9.61 1.32
C PHE A 7 12.10 10.47 1.70
N LYS A 8 12.08 11.03 2.92
CA LYS A 8 13.19 11.77 3.54
C LYS A 8 14.15 10.86 4.31
N LYS A 9 13.69 9.68 4.74
CA LYS A 9 14.46 8.65 5.45
C LYS A 9 14.31 7.31 4.71
N LYS A 10 15.26 6.41 4.92
CA LYS A 10 15.18 5.03 4.41
C LYS A 10 13.94 4.34 4.99
N PHE A 11 13.04 3.87 4.13
CA PHE A 11 11.87 3.08 4.49
C PHE A 11 12.23 1.59 4.42
N SER A 12 12.07 0.83 5.52
CA SER A 12 12.31 -0.63 5.48
C SER A 12 11.13 -1.35 4.83
N THR A 13 11.39 -2.24 3.88
CA THR A 13 10.35 -3.09 3.26
C THR A 13 9.64 -3.97 4.29
N GLU A 14 10.31 -4.33 5.38
CA GLU A 14 9.74 -5.15 6.46
C GLU A 14 8.50 -4.49 7.10
N ILE A 15 8.46 -3.16 7.17
CA ILE A 15 7.30 -2.42 7.71
C ILE A 15 6.07 -2.67 6.83
N LEU A 16 6.26 -2.65 5.50
CA LEU A 16 5.19 -2.96 4.56
C LEU A 16 4.78 -4.43 4.66
N PHE A 17 5.73 -5.36 4.68
CA PHE A 17 5.42 -6.80 4.74
C PHE A 17 4.73 -7.19 6.04
N LYS A 18 5.08 -6.57 7.17
CA LYS A 18 4.39 -6.75 8.45
C LYS A 18 2.92 -6.31 8.39
N LEU A 19 2.61 -5.24 7.66
CA LEU A 19 1.21 -4.87 7.39
C LEU A 19 0.54 -5.93 6.51
N LEU A 20 1.16 -6.29 5.39
CA LEU A 20 0.59 -7.22 4.42
C LEU A 20 0.35 -8.61 5.01
N ASP A 21 1.22 -9.10 5.89
CA ASP A 21 1.02 -10.35 6.63
C ASP A 21 -0.28 -10.36 7.45
N LYS A 22 -0.76 -9.19 7.90
CA LYS A 22 -2.02 -9.08 8.66
C LYS A 22 -3.24 -8.93 7.77
N VAL A 23 -3.14 -8.11 6.72
CA VAL A 23 -4.32 -7.62 5.99
C VAL A 23 -4.52 -8.29 4.62
N ALA A 24 -3.45 -8.81 4.02
CA ALA A 24 -3.46 -9.38 2.68
C ALA A 24 -3.53 -10.92 2.73
N GLU A 25 -3.98 -11.52 1.64
CA GLU A 25 -3.82 -12.97 1.46
C GLU A 25 -2.37 -13.25 1.06
N LYS A 26 -1.72 -14.19 1.75
CA LYS A 26 -0.33 -14.55 1.49
C LYS A 26 -0.28 -15.90 0.77
N SER A 27 0.45 -15.92 -0.34
CA SER A 27 0.85 -17.14 -1.05
C SER A 27 2.35 -17.39 -0.82
N GLU A 28 2.92 -18.41 -1.47
CA GLU A 28 4.33 -18.77 -1.30
C GLU A 28 5.31 -17.67 -1.75
N LYS A 29 4.91 -16.86 -2.74
CA LYS A 29 5.81 -15.89 -3.43
C LYS A 29 5.26 -14.47 -3.51
N LEU A 30 4.02 -14.25 -3.06
CA LEU A 30 3.37 -12.96 -3.19
C LEU A 30 2.27 -12.75 -2.15
N TYR A 31 1.96 -11.47 -1.94
CA TYR A 31 0.76 -11.01 -1.27
C TYR A 31 -0.29 -10.59 -2.31
N ILE A 32 -1.55 -10.95 -2.05
CA ILE A 32 -2.71 -10.52 -2.82
C ILE A 32 -3.47 -9.50 -1.99
N PHE A 33 -3.50 -8.25 -2.46
CA PHE A 33 -4.18 -7.15 -1.79
C PHE A 33 -5.36 -6.66 -2.64
N SER A 34 -6.58 -6.86 -2.13
CA SER A 34 -7.83 -6.50 -2.79
C SER A 34 -8.61 -5.42 -2.04
N THR A 35 -9.78 -5.06 -2.55
CA THR A 35 -10.70 -4.13 -1.85
C THR A 35 -11.17 -4.71 -0.52
N GLU A 36 -11.32 -6.03 -0.42
CA GLU A 36 -11.68 -6.76 0.80
C GLU A 36 -10.53 -6.70 1.82
N SER A 37 -9.29 -6.91 1.38
CA SER A 37 -8.08 -6.74 2.22
C SER A 37 -8.03 -5.33 2.81
N TYR A 38 -8.28 -4.31 1.97
CA TYR A 38 -8.35 -2.92 2.42
C TYR A 38 -9.45 -2.68 3.45
N LYS A 39 -10.69 -3.12 3.18
CA LYS A 39 -11.81 -2.95 4.12
C LYS A 39 -11.51 -3.58 5.48
N ARG A 40 -10.92 -4.78 5.49
CA ARG A 40 -10.50 -5.48 6.71
C ARG A 40 -9.42 -4.69 7.46
N GLY A 41 -8.37 -4.25 6.77
CA GLY A 41 -7.27 -3.49 7.37
C GLY A 41 -7.67 -2.12 7.90
N VAL A 42 -8.70 -1.49 7.32
CA VAL A 42 -9.30 -0.26 7.88
C VAL A 42 -10.12 -0.59 9.13
N LEU A 43 -10.98 -1.60 9.08
CA LEU A 43 -11.82 -2.01 10.21
C LEU A 43 -10.99 -2.39 11.45
N GLN A 44 -9.83 -3.01 11.25
CA GLN A 44 -8.91 -3.43 12.32
C GLN A 44 -7.92 -2.32 12.74
N GLU A 45 -8.01 -1.12 12.16
CA GLU A 45 -7.11 0.01 12.38
C GLU A 45 -5.64 -0.25 11.98
N ASP A 46 -5.33 -1.36 11.30
CA ASP A 46 -3.97 -1.68 10.86
C ASP A 46 -3.49 -0.72 9.76
N ILE A 47 -4.34 -0.37 8.79
CA ILE A 47 -4.00 0.58 7.72
C ILE A 47 -3.84 2.01 8.25
N PRO A 48 -4.79 2.57 9.03
CA PRO A 48 -4.61 3.88 9.65
C PRO A 48 -3.32 3.99 10.48
N LYS A 49 -3.05 3.01 11.35
CA LYS A 49 -1.81 2.98 12.16
C LYS A 49 -0.56 2.94 11.30
N PHE A 50 -0.56 2.13 10.25
CA PHE A 50 0.55 2.07 9.29
C PHE A 50 0.79 3.43 8.60
N LEU A 51 -0.26 4.15 8.22
CA LEU A 51 -0.11 5.47 7.58
C LEU A 51 0.46 6.51 8.55
N GLU A 52 0.10 6.46 9.82
CA GLU A 52 0.71 7.29 10.87
C GLU A 52 2.20 6.96 11.06
N GLU A 53 2.55 5.67 11.14
CA GLU A 53 3.95 5.21 11.18
C GLU A 53 4.73 5.69 9.95
N CYS A 54 4.13 5.68 8.76
CA CYS A 54 4.77 6.14 7.53
C CYS A 54 5.18 7.63 7.57
N LYS A 55 4.53 8.48 8.38
CA LYS A 55 4.77 9.93 8.36
C LYS A 55 6.22 10.31 8.65
N GLU A 56 6.91 9.54 9.50
CA GLU A 56 8.30 9.83 9.85
C GLU A 56 9.28 9.62 8.69
N PHE A 57 8.89 8.84 7.68
CA PHE A 57 9.72 8.53 6.52
C PHE A 57 9.44 9.46 5.33
N TYR A 58 8.29 10.11 5.29
CA TYR A 58 7.90 11.00 4.20
C TYR A 58 8.43 12.43 4.42
N HIS A 59 8.77 13.12 3.33
CA HIS A 59 8.94 14.57 3.38
C HIS A 59 7.61 15.23 3.78
N VAL A 60 7.65 16.32 4.55
CA VAL A 60 6.45 17.04 5.02
C VAL A 60 5.55 17.44 3.84
N SER A 61 6.12 17.95 2.74
CA SER A 61 5.39 18.31 1.52
C SER A 61 4.70 17.13 0.80
N LYS A 62 5.03 15.89 1.20
CA LYS A 62 4.51 14.63 0.65
C LYS A 62 3.60 13.90 1.64
N GLN A 63 3.53 14.30 2.92
CA GLN A 63 2.63 13.70 3.92
C GLN A 63 1.15 13.83 3.54
N LYS A 64 0.80 14.75 2.65
CA LYS A 64 -0.53 14.83 2.02
C LYS A 64 -1.04 13.50 1.40
N TYR A 65 -0.15 12.56 1.03
CA TYR A 65 -0.57 11.24 0.56
C TYR A 65 -1.09 10.34 1.69
N LEU A 66 -0.59 10.55 2.91
CA LEU A 66 -0.93 9.81 4.13
C LEU A 66 -2.15 10.42 4.84
N GLU A 67 -2.31 11.75 4.77
CA GLU A 67 -3.34 12.50 5.52
C GLU A 67 -4.67 12.68 4.77
N ARG A 68 -4.70 12.36 3.47
CA ARG A 68 -5.92 12.44 2.66
C ARG A 68 -6.96 11.45 3.16
N LYS A 69 -8.23 11.77 2.89
CA LYS A 69 -9.36 10.87 3.17
C LYS A 69 -9.04 9.44 2.72
N LEU A 70 -9.15 8.52 3.68
CA LEU A 70 -8.77 7.13 3.46
C LEU A 70 -9.75 6.47 2.49
N SER A 71 -9.20 5.96 1.40
CA SER A 71 -9.90 5.25 0.33
C SER A 71 -8.97 4.18 -0.21
N PHE A 72 -9.53 3.19 -0.90
CA PHE A 72 -8.72 2.16 -1.57
C PHE A 72 -7.67 2.78 -2.51
N ASN A 73 -8.05 3.80 -3.27
CA ASN A 73 -7.15 4.47 -4.21
C ASN A 73 -6.06 5.30 -3.52
N SER A 74 -6.38 5.98 -2.41
CA SER A 74 -5.36 6.72 -1.65
C SER A 74 -4.38 5.77 -0.97
N PHE A 75 -4.85 4.69 -0.34
CA PHE A 75 -3.97 3.69 0.27
C PHE A 75 -3.09 2.99 -0.78
N THR A 76 -3.68 2.48 -1.87
CA THR A 76 -2.89 1.78 -2.91
C THR A 76 -1.88 2.71 -3.58
N THR A 77 -2.11 4.02 -3.58
CA THR A 77 -1.08 4.99 -4.01
C THR A 77 0.13 4.97 -3.09
N VAL A 78 -0.07 4.98 -1.77
CA VAL A 78 1.02 4.85 -0.77
C VAL A 78 1.73 3.51 -0.92
N LEU A 79 0.98 2.41 -1.06
CA LEU A 79 1.52 1.07 -1.33
C LEU A 79 2.47 1.07 -2.54
N ARG A 80 2.02 1.59 -3.69
CA ARG A 80 2.84 1.67 -4.91
C ARG A 80 4.08 2.56 -4.75
N GLN A 81 3.98 3.65 -3.98
CA GLN A 81 5.12 4.52 -3.69
C GLN A 81 6.20 3.78 -2.90
N ILE A 82 5.81 3.03 -1.87
CA ILE A 82 6.72 2.23 -1.06
C ILE A 82 7.35 1.11 -1.89
N CYS A 83 6.55 0.37 -2.66
CA CYS A 83 7.08 -0.68 -3.53
C CYS A 83 8.10 -0.11 -4.53
N LYS A 84 7.80 1.02 -5.18
CA LYS A 84 8.72 1.68 -6.11
C LYS A 84 10.02 2.13 -5.43
N TYR A 85 9.93 2.68 -4.22
CA TYR A 85 11.11 3.12 -3.46
C TYR A 85 12.02 1.94 -3.08
N ASN A 86 11.42 0.84 -2.65
CA ASN A 86 12.13 -0.37 -2.23
C ASN A 86 12.45 -1.35 -3.36
N LYS A 87 12.14 -1.00 -4.62
CA LYS A 87 12.29 -1.87 -5.79
C LYS A 87 11.57 -3.21 -5.64
N VAL A 88 10.44 -3.22 -4.94
CA VAL A 88 9.55 -4.38 -4.80
C VAL A 88 8.67 -4.45 -6.05
N THR A 89 8.74 -5.58 -6.75
CA THR A 89 7.89 -5.83 -7.92
C THR A 89 6.43 -5.99 -7.48
N TYR A 90 5.52 -5.38 -8.23
CA TYR A 90 4.10 -5.63 -8.08
C TYR A 90 3.41 -5.58 -9.45
N THR A 91 2.31 -6.32 -9.57
CA THR A 91 1.43 -6.28 -10.74
C THR A 91 -0.01 -6.05 -10.30
N THR A 92 -0.89 -5.71 -11.25
CA THR A 92 -2.31 -5.49 -10.99
C THR A 92 -3.18 -6.28 -11.95
N GLN A 93 -4.32 -6.76 -11.49
CA GLN A 93 -5.36 -7.36 -12.32
C GLN A 93 -6.69 -6.67 -12.06
N ILE A 94 -7.47 -6.46 -13.11
CA ILE A 94 -8.86 -6.04 -13.00
C ILE A 94 -9.72 -7.29 -12.90
N LYS A 95 -10.46 -7.42 -11.81
CA LYS A 95 -11.46 -8.47 -11.61
C LYS A 95 -12.84 -7.89 -11.92
N TYR A 96 -13.57 -8.56 -12.80
CA TYR A 96 -14.95 -8.19 -13.13
C TYR A 96 -15.91 -9.10 -12.36
N ASP A 97 -16.93 -8.50 -11.75
CA ASP A 97 -18.02 -9.23 -11.10
C ASP A 97 -19.33 -8.48 -11.33
N LYS A 98 -20.28 -9.12 -12.02
CA LYS A 98 -21.65 -8.62 -12.28
C LYS A 98 -21.72 -7.11 -12.60
N SER A 99 -21.01 -6.69 -13.65
CA SER A 99 -20.92 -5.30 -14.12
C SER A 99 -20.17 -4.31 -13.22
N SER A 100 -19.56 -4.78 -12.12
CA SER A 100 -18.60 -4.04 -11.31
C SER A 100 -17.17 -4.50 -11.60
N TYR A 101 -16.20 -3.64 -11.30
CA TYR A 101 -14.78 -3.98 -11.40
C TYR A 101 -14.05 -3.65 -10.09
N SER A 102 -13.09 -4.49 -9.73
CA SER A 102 -12.15 -4.23 -8.64
C SER A 102 -10.73 -4.47 -9.12
N ILE A 103 -9.78 -3.72 -8.55
CA ILE A 103 -8.36 -3.89 -8.85
C ILE A 103 -7.74 -4.72 -7.74
N ILE A 104 -7.03 -5.77 -8.13
CA ILE A 104 -6.25 -6.63 -7.24
C ILE A 104 -4.77 -6.32 -7.46
N TYR A 105 -4.03 -6.16 -6.38
CA TYR A 105 -2.58 -5.95 -6.39
C TYR A 105 -1.87 -7.24 -5.97
N PHE A 106 -0.87 -7.65 -6.74
CA PHE A 106 0.02 -8.76 -6.44
C PHE A 106 1.40 -8.20 -6.10
N ILE A 107 1.84 -8.33 -4.85
CA ILE A 107 3.10 -7.78 -4.35
C ILE A 107 4.05 -8.94 -4.07
N TYR A 108 5.20 -8.99 -4.78
CA TYR A 108 6.17 -10.07 -4.67
C TYR A 108 7.16 -9.81 -3.52
N PHE A 109 7.62 -10.86 -2.84
CA PHE A 109 8.59 -10.76 -1.74
C PHE A 109 9.73 -11.78 -1.90
#